data_AF-A0A952V593-F1
#
_entry.id   AF-A0A952V593-F1
#
_cell.length_a   1.000
_cell.length_b   1.000
_cell.length_c   1.000
_cell.angle_alpha   90.00
_cell.angle_beta   90.00
_cell.angle_gamma   90.00
#
_symmetry.space_group_name_H-M   'P 1'
#
loop_
_entity.id
_entity.type
_entity.pdbx_description
1 polymer ?
#
loop_
_entity_poly.entity_id
_entity_poly.type
_entity_poly.pdbx_seq_one_letter_code
_entity_poly.pdbx_strand_id
1 'polypeptide(L)'
;MLRSANAALAAGDGATALRRLDEHATRFPRGALTEEREAARVLALCASGRASEARANASTFVAANPRSPFVAQVRRACSTAAP
;
A
#
# COMPACT_ATOMS: atom_id res chain seq x y z
N MET A 1 -12.65 4.80 -3.06
CA MET A 1 -11.45 5.40 -2.44
C MET A 1 -10.64 4.33 -1.73
N LEU A 2 -10.62 4.14 -0.42
CA LEU A 2 -9.75 3.07 0.13
C LEU A 2 -10.29 1.65 -0.15
N ARG A 3 -11.60 1.44 0.02
CA ARG A 3 -12.27 0.17 -0.36
C ARG A 3 -12.03 -0.24 -1.82
N SER A 4 -12.02 0.74 -2.73
CA SER A 4 -11.78 0.50 -4.15
C SER A 4 -10.32 0.11 -4.43
N ALA A 5 -9.37 0.68 -3.69
CA ALA A 5 -7.98 0.26 -3.76
C ALA A 5 -7.82 -1.17 -3.26
N ASN A 6 -8.47 -1.52 -2.14
CA ASN A 6 -8.44 -2.88 -1.60
C ASN A 6 -9.06 -3.91 -2.57
N ALA A 7 -10.14 -3.55 -3.26
CA ALA A 7 -10.73 -4.40 -4.31
C ALA A 7 -9.78 -4.60 -5.51
N ALA A 8 -9.10 -3.53 -5.95
CA ALA A 8 -8.12 -3.63 -7.03
C ALA A 8 -6.89 -4.47 -6.62
N LEU A 9 -6.41 -4.33 -5.38
CA LEU A 9 -5.37 -5.18 -4.81
C LEU A 9 -5.77 -6.65 -4.80
N ALA A 10 -6.99 -6.96 -4.40
CA ALA A 10 -7.50 -8.34 -4.41
C ALA A 10 -7.59 -8.93 -5.84
N ALA A 11 -7.74 -8.08 -6.86
CA ALA A 11 -7.73 -8.48 -8.26
C ALA A 11 -6.33 -8.49 -8.91
N GLY A 12 -5.26 -8.19 -8.16
CA GLY A 12 -3.90 -8.05 -8.69
C GLY A 12 -3.66 -6.77 -9.49
N ASP A 13 -4.64 -5.88 -9.61
CA ASP A 13 -4.53 -4.61 -10.34
C ASP A 13 -3.88 -3.53 -9.46
N GLY A 14 -2.54 -3.61 -9.36
CA GLY A 14 -1.73 -2.65 -8.62
C GLY A 14 -1.84 -1.22 -9.17
N ALA A 15 -1.98 -1.05 -10.49
CA ALA A 15 -2.06 0.26 -11.12
C ALA A 15 -3.36 1.00 -10.74
N THR A 16 -4.50 0.31 -10.80
CA THR A 16 -5.77 0.88 -10.33
C THR A 16 -5.74 1.14 -8.83
N ALA A 17 -5.14 0.24 -8.04
CA ALA A 17 -5.00 0.45 -6.60
C ALA A 17 -4.24 1.75 -6.29
N LEU A 18 -3.08 1.97 -6.91
CA LEU A 18 -2.29 3.20 -6.73
C LEU A 18 -3.10 4.45 -7.03
N ARG A 19 -3.78 4.49 -8.18
CA ARG A 19 -4.63 5.64 -8.56
C ARG A 19 -5.71 5.94 -7.53
N ARG A 20 -6.33 4.91 -6.95
CA ARG A 20 -7.35 5.08 -5.90
C ARG A 20 -6.78 5.54 -4.58
N LEU A 21 -5.54 5.18 -4.27
CA LEU A 21 -4.82 5.65 -3.08
C LEU A 21 -4.37 7.11 -3.24
N ASP A 22 -3.94 7.53 -4.43
CA ASP A 22 -3.62 8.92 -4.74
C ASP A 22 -4.84 9.83 -4.55
N GLU A 23 -5.98 9.45 -5.13
CA GLU A 23 -7.23 10.21 -4.98
C GLU A 23 -7.68 10.26 -3.50
N HIS A 24 -7.44 9.20 -2.71
CA HIS A 24 -7.70 9.21 -1.27
C HIS A 24 -6.75 10.16 -0.52
N ALA A 25 -5.47 10.23 -0.91
CA ALA A 25 -4.50 11.15 -0.33
C ALA A 25 -4.86 12.62 -0.60
N THR A 26 -5.28 12.94 -1.82
CA THR A 26 -5.71 14.30 -2.19
C THR A 26 -6.95 14.74 -1.41
N ARG A 27 -7.92 13.85 -1.26
CA ARG A 27 -9.21 14.17 -0.64
C ARG A 27 -9.17 14.14 0.89
N PHE A 28 -8.29 13.31 1.46
CA PHE A 28 -8.13 13.11 2.92
C PHE A 28 -6.66 13.09 3.32
N PRO A 29 -5.95 14.24 3.19
CA PRO A 29 -4.50 14.30 3.44
C PRO A 29 -4.13 13.97 4.90
N ARG A 30 -5.04 14.25 5.85
CA ARG A 30 -4.87 13.97 7.30
C ARG A 30 -6.01 13.11 7.86
N GLY A 31 -6.51 12.17 7.06
CA GLY A 31 -7.61 11.28 7.46
C GLY A 31 -7.17 10.16 8.41
N ALA A 32 -8.13 9.62 9.17
CA ALA A 32 -7.91 8.51 10.10
C ALA A 32 -7.35 7.23 9.44
N LEU A 33 -7.53 7.08 8.13
CA LEU A 33 -7.09 5.91 7.36
C LEU A 33 -5.73 6.14 6.66
N THR A 34 -4.89 7.03 7.20
CA THR A 34 -3.57 7.32 6.62
C THR A 34 -2.66 6.09 6.69
N GLU A 35 -2.56 5.41 7.83
CA GLU A 35 -1.73 4.20 7.96
C GLU A 35 -2.16 3.09 7.00
N GLU A 36 -3.47 2.82 6.89
CA GLU A 36 -4.00 1.83 5.96
C GLU A 36 -3.69 2.21 4.50
N ARG A 37 -3.81 3.49 4.14
CA ARG A 37 -3.45 3.98 2.81
C ARG A 37 -1.97 3.74 2.50
N GLU A 38 -1.06 4.07 3.43
CA GLU A 38 0.38 3.91 3.21
C GLU A 38 0.77 2.42 3.13
N ALA A 39 0.17 1.56 3.97
CA ALA A 39 0.36 0.11 3.87
C ALA A 39 -0.15 -0.44 2.53
N ALA A 40 -1.35 -0.05 2.11
CA ALA A 40 -1.92 -0.45 0.81
C ALA A 40 -1.07 0.04 -0.37
N ARG A 41 -0.41 1.20 -0.28
CA ARG A 41 0.51 1.70 -1.31
C ARG A 41 1.70 0.76 -1.51
N VAL A 42 2.30 0.26 -0.43
CA VAL A 42 3.39 -0.72 -0.52
C VAL A 42 2.94 -1.96 -1.29
N LEU A 43 1.75 -2.49 -0.96
CA LEU A 43 1.21 -3.67 -1.63
C LEU A 43 0.91 -3.41 -3.12
N ALA A 44 0.36 -2.23 -3.43
CA ALA A 44 0.02 -1.85 -4.79
C ALA A 44 1.27 -1.67 -5.66
N LEU A 45 2.34 -1.09 -5.10
CA LEU A 45 3.64 -0.99 -5.76
C LEU A 45 4.18 -2.39 -6.10
N CYS A 46 4.12 -3.34 -5.16
CA CYS A 46 4.52 -4.72 -5.42
C CYS A 46 3.68 -5.37 -6.54
N ALA A 47 2.35 -5.25 -6.48
CA ALA A 47 1.45 -5.80 -7.50
C ALA A 47 1.68 -5.20 -8.89
N SER A 48 2.15 -3.94 -8.98
CA SER A 48 2.53 -3.28 -10.23
C SER A 48 3.96 -3.57 -10.72
N GLY A 49 4.69 -4.50 -10.08
CA GLY A 49 6.08 -4.80 -10.43
C GLY A 49 7.11 -3.74 -9.97
N ARG A 50 6.70 -2.72 -9.21
CA ARG A 50 7.54 -1.61 -8.73
C ARG A 50 8.22 -1.95 -7.40
N ALA A 51 8.94 -3.07 -7.37
CA ALA A 51 9.43 -3.66 -6.13
C ALA A 51 10.49 -2.82 -5.39
N SER A 52 11.32 -2.05 -6.11
CA SER A 52 12.28 -1.13 -5.50
C SER A 52 11.58 -0.03 -4.70
N GLU A 53 10.59 0.62 -5.30
CA GLU A 53 9.78 1.65 -4.66
C GLU A 53 8.96 1.08 -3.50
N ALA A 54 8.41 -0.12 -3.65
CA ALA A 54 7.69 -0.79 -2.57
C ALA A 54 8.57 -1.00 -1.34
N ARG A 55 9.82 -1.46 -1.51
CA ARG A 55 10.77 -1.66 -0.40
C ARG A 55 11.14 -0.34 0.29
N ALA A 56 11.35 0.72 -0.48
CA ALA A 56 11.62 2.05 0.08
C ALA A 56 10.43 2.53 0.93
N ASN A 57 9.20 2.43 0.41
CA ASN A 57 7.99 2.80 1.13
C ASN A 57 7.76 1.90 2.36
N ALA A 58 8.07 0.61 2.28
CA ALA A 58 7.96 -0.33 3.39
C ALA A 58 8.90 0.05 4.54
N SER A 59 10.15 0.41 4.24
CA SER A 59 11.12 0.88 5.24
C SER A 59 10.61 2.12 5.96
N THR A 60 10.16 3.13 5.20
CA THR A 60 9.57 4.36 5.75
C THR A 60 8.34 4.07 6.62
N PHE A 61 7.43 3.21 6.15
CA PHE A 61 6.23 2.85 6.90
C PHE A 61 6.55 2.18 8.24
N VAL A 62 7.48 1.21 8.24
CA VAL A 62 7.86 0.47 9.46
C VAL A 62 8.59 1.37 10.45
N ALA A 63 9.43 2.29 9.97
CA ALA A 63 10.11 3.26 10.82
C ALA A 63 9.12 4.25 11.47
N ALA A 64 8.14 4.73 10.71
CA ALA A 64 7.15 5.69 11.19
C ALA A 64 6.05 5.04 12.07
N ASN A 65 5.69 3.77 11.80
CA ASN A 65 4.56 3.10 12.44
C ASN A 65 4.94 1.71 13.00
N PRO A 66 5.94 1.60 13.91
CA PRO A 66 6.49 0.31 14.33
C PRO A 66 5.50 -0.61 15.04
N ARG A 67 4.39 -0.06 15.59
CA ARG A 67 3.32 -0.80 16.27
C ARG A 67 2.07 -1.00 15.42
N SER A 68 2.09 -0.57 14.16
CA SER A 68 0.93 -0.68 13.29
C SER A 68 0.63 -2.15 12.96
N PRO A 69 -0.64 -2.57 12.94
CA PRO A 69 -1.02 -3.95 12.60
C PRO A 69 -0.57 -4.34 11.18
N PHE A 70 -0.32 -3.37 10.30
CA PHE A 70 0.11 -3.61 8.92
C PHE A 70 1.60 -3.93 8.78
N VAL A 71 2.43 -3.74 9.82
CA VAL A 71 3.90 -3.93 9.75
C VAL A 71 4.27 -5.32 9.25
N ALA A 72 3.61 -6.36 9.76
CA ALA A 72 3.90 -7.74 9.37
C ALA A 72 3.60 -7.99 7.88
N GLN A 73 2.52 -7.41 7.36
CA GLN A 73 2.14 -7.53 5.96
C GLN A 73 3.09 -6.72 5.06
N VAL A 74 3.40 -5.48 5.44
CA VAL A 74 4.32 -4.59 4.72
C VAL A 74 5.72 -5.19 4.61
N ARG A 75 6.24 -5.83 5.66
CA ARG A 75 7.55 -6.50 5.63
C ARG A 75 7.61 -7.69 4.67
N ARG A 76 6.48 -8.36 4.44
CA ARG A 76 6.36 -9.49 3.49
C ARG A 76 5.92 -9.04 2.09
N ALA A 77 5.67 -7.75 1.89
CA ALA A 77 5.29 -7.26 0.58
C ALA A 77 6.39 -7.58 -0.43
N CYS A 78 6.00 -7.94 -1.66
CA CYS A 78 6.90 -8.34 -2.74
C CYS A 78 7.64 -9.68 -2.51
N SER A 79 7.41 -10.41 -1.41
CA SER A 79 7.93 -11.78 -1.25
C SER A 79 7.03 -12.83 -1.90
N THR A 80 5.77 -12.47 -2.14
CA THR A 80 4.78 -13.30 -2.82
C THR A 80 4.27 -12.46 -3.99
N ALA A 81 5.00 -12.48 -5.11
CA ALA A 81 4.32 -12.22 -6.38
C ALA A 81 3.37 -13.41 -6.56
N ALA A 82 2.06 -13.15 -6.61
CA ALA A 82 1.12 -14.16 -7.10
C ALA A 82 1.57 -14.63 -8.50
N PRO A 83 1.37 -15.92 -8.85
CA PRO A 83 1.85 -16.49 -10.11
C PRO A 83 1.29 -15.79 -11.35
#